data_AF-A0A6M3IRL4-F1
#
_entry.id   AF-A0A6M3IRL4-F1
#
_cell.length_a   1.000
_cell.length_b   1.000
_cell.length_c   1.000
_cell.angle_alpha   90.00
_cell.angle_beta   90.00
_cell.angle_gamma   90.00
#
_symmetry.space_group_name_H-M   'P 1'
#
loop_
_entity.id
_entity.type
_entity.pdbx_description
1 polymer ?
#
loop_
_entity_poly.entity_id
_entity_poly.type
_entity_poly.pdbx_seq_one_letter_code
_entity_poly.pdbx_strand_id
1 'polypeptide(L)'
;MDNQLLVAKEELQPTLNDLLVDQVAYDPFKDDKYLTEGGFLLNRFSQTAKRIEDQRVSFTAPLTLSMKNINAFFKTFSEPIEQANRELRDKLAKHRRELEYKRLEEQMKVEEENKRLAKIAEETNTPIIMPAPIVPDLNKTIGAVTVKKVWTFEIKDQTKIPQEYLVVDEVKVRAAIRAGVRAIAGVTIFQKDEVSL
;
A
#
# COMPACT_ATOMS: atom_id res chain seq x y z
N MET A 1 19.49 -25.16 7.17
CA MET A 1 18.28 -25.09 6.35
C MET A 1 18.53 -25.72 4.98
N ASP A 2 19.62 -25.36 4.29
CA ASP A 2 20.00 -25.96 2.99
C ASP A 2 20.09 -27.48 3.01
N ASN A 3 20.67 -28.06 4.06
CA ASN A 3 20.76 -29.53 4.19
C ASN A 3 19.36 -30.18 4.39
N GLN A 4 18.41 -29.51 5.03
CA GLN A 4 17.05 -30.04 5.23
C GLN A 4 16.19 -29.94 3.97
N LEU A 5 16.38 -28.88 3.17
CA LEU A 5 15.72 -28.73 1.87
C LEU A 5 16.28 -29.74 0.86
N LEU A 6 17.59 -30.04 0.94
CA LEU A 6 18.21 -31.07 0.11
C LEU A 6 17.65 -32.46 0.44
N VAL A 7 17.56 -32.81 1.72
CA VAL A 7 16.94 -34.07 2.17
C VAL A 7 15.47 -34.17 1.73
N ALA A 8 14.69 -33.11 1.93
CA ALA A 8 13.28 -33.08 1.49
C ALA A 8 13.14 -33.27 -0.04
N LYS A 9 14.05 -32.69 -0.83
CA LYS A 9 14.10 -32.89 -2.28
C LYS A 9 14.43 -34.34 -2.63
N GLU A 10 15.42 -34.93 -1.97
CA GLU A 10 15.82 -36.33 -2.21
C GLU A 10 14.69 -37.32 -1.85
N GLU A 11 13.85 -37.01 -0.87
CA GLU A 11 12.68 -37.82 -0.49
C GLU A 11 11.50 -37.67 -1.48
N LEU A 12 11.20 -36.45 -1.93
CA LEU A 12 10.02 -36.19 -2.77
C LEU A 12 10.24 -36.47 -4.26
N GLN A 13 11.45 -36.23 -4.77
CA GLN A 13 11.77 -36.36 -6.19
C GLN A 13 11.48 -37.76 -6.77
N PRO A 14 11.83 -38.89 -6.13
CA PRO A 14 11.55 -40.21 -6.69
C PRO A 14 10.04 -40.50 -6.75
N THR A 15 9.29 -40.10 -5.72
CA THR A 15 7.82 -40.28 -5.67
C THR A 15 7.14 -39.46 -6.78
N LEU A 16 7.60 -38.23 -7.02
CA LEU A 16 7.11 -37.39 -8.10
C LEU A 16 7.42 -38.00 -9.48
N ASN A 17 8.65 -38.47 -9.68
CA ASN A 17 9.05 -39.07 -10.95
C ASN A 17 8.25 -40.34 -11.27
N ASP A 18 8.03 -41.21 -10.28
CA ASP A 18 7.20 -42.42 -10.41
C ASP A 18 5.77 -42.07 -10.85
N LEU A 19 5.17 -41.07 -10.20
CA LEU A 19 3.82 -40.62 -10.49
C LEU A 19 3.67 -40.03 -11.91
N LEU A 20 4.69 -39.30 -12.38
CA LEU A 20 4.72 -38.76 -13.73
C LEU A 20 4.88 -39.86 -14.78
N VAL A 21 5.67 -40.89 -14.49
CA VAL A 21 5.79 -42.08 -15.37
C VAL A 21 4.46 -42.81 -15.46
N ASP A 22 3.78 -43.04 -14.34
CA ASP A 22 2.45 -43.66 -14.31
C ASP A 22 1.40 -42.85 -15.08
N GLN A 23 1.47 -41.52 -15.01
CA GLN A 23 0.58 -40.63 -15.76
C GLN A 23 0.82 -40.65 -17.26
N VAL A 24 2.06 -40.79 -17.71
CA VAL A 24 2.40 -40.94 -19.13
C VAL A 24 2.00 -42.32 -19.65
N ALA A 25 2.09 -43.35 -18.81
CA ALA A 25 1.71 -44.72 -19.15
C ALA A 25 0.18 -44.95 -19.14
N TYR A 26 -0.59 -44.04 -18.53
CA TYR A 26 -2.05 -44.13 -18.48
C TYR A 26 -2.69 -43.90 -19.85
N ASP A 27 -3.41 -44.91 -20.33
CA ASP A 27 -4.14 -44.88 -21.60
C ASP A 27 -5.66 -45.03 -21.35
N PRO A 28 -6.44 -43.93 -21.46
CA PRO A 28 -7.87 -43.92 -21.14
C PRO A 28 -8.75 -44.67 -22.15
N PHE A 29 -8.20 -45.20 -23.25
CA PHE A 29 -8.97 -45.87 -24.31
C PHE A 29 -8.68 -47.37 -24.43
N LYS A 30 -7.88 -47.93 -23.51
CA LYS A 30 -7.35 -49.28 -23.64
C LYS A 30 -8.26 -50.40 -23.10
N ASP A 31 -8.99 -50.16 -22.00
CA ASP A 31 -9.89 -51.14 -21.37
C ASP A 31 -10.87 -50.46 -20.41
N ASP A 32 -12.03 -51.06 -20.11
CA ASP A 32 -13.15 -50.52 -19.30
C ASP A 32 -12.78 -50.25 -17.82
N LYS A 33 -11.59 -50.70 -17.40
CA LYS A 33 -10.99 -50.46 -16.07
C LYS A 33 -10.30 -49.09 -15.92
N TYR A 34 -10.14 -48.35 -17.01
CA TYR A 34 -9.48 -47.04 -17.04
C TYR A 34 -10.01 -46.04 -16.00
N LEU A 35 -11.32 -46.00 -15.76
CA LEU A 35 -11.93 -45.10 -14.76
C LEU A 35 -11.45 -45.40 -13.33
N THR A 36 -11.24 -46.67 -13.01
CA THR A 36 -10.79 -47.10 -11.69
C THR A 36 -9.31 -46.79 -11.49
N GLU A 37 -8.49 -47.12 -12.50
CA GLU A 37 -7.04 -46.84 -12.50
C GLU A 37 -6.76 -45.33 -12.49
N GLY A 38 -7.51 -44.55 -13.28
CA GLY A 38 -7.45 -43.09 -13.28
C GLY A 38 -7.85 -42.49 -11.93
N GLY A 39 -8.87 -43.05 -11.27
CA GLY A 39 -9.26 -42.64 -9.92
C GLY A 39 -8.16 -42.90 -8.87
N PHE A 40 -7.50 -44.06 -8.93
CA PHE A 40 -6.35 -44.35 -8.05
C PHE A 40 -5.16 -43.43 -8.31
N LEU A 41 -4.86 -43.16 -9.58
CA LEU A 41 -3.79 -42.25 -9.98
C LEU A 41 -4.06 -40.82 -9.50
N LEU A 42 -5.29 -40.32 -9.69
CA LEU A 42 -5.71 -39.00 -9.18
C LEU A 42 -5.59 -38.89 -7.66
N ASN A 43 -5.97 -39.93 -6.92
CA ASN A 43 -5.81 -39.95 -5.47
C ASN A 43 -4.32 -39.89 -5.08
N ARG A 44 -3.44 -40.61 -5.79
CA ARG A 44 -1.97 -40.52 -5.58
C ARG A 44 -1.42 -39.12 -5.87
N PHE A 45 -1.92 -38.43 -6.91
CA PHE A 45 -1.61 -37.03 -7.18
C PHE A 45 -2.02 -36.11 -6.02
N SER A 46 -3.26 -36.23 -5.54
CA SER A 46 -3.74 -35.44 -4.42
C SER A 46 -2.92 -35.66 -3.14
N GLN A 47 -2.60 -36.91 -2.81
CA GLN A 47 -1.78 -37.24 -1.63
C GLN A 47 -0.34 -36.73 -1.74
N THR A 48 0.26 -36.86 -2.93
CA THR A 48 1.62 -36.35 -3.18
C THR A 48 1.65 -34.82 -3.09
N ALA A 49 0.66 -34.14 -3.68
CA ALA A 49 0.52 -32.68 -3.57
C ALA A 49 0.35 -32.24 -2.12
N LYS A 50 -0.47 -32.93 -1.33
CA LYS A 50 -0.64 -32.65 0.10
C LYS A 50 0.67 -32.81 0.88
N ARG A 51 1.44 -33.86 0.62
CA ARG A 51 2.75 -34.07 1.27
C ARG A 51 3.74 -32.96 0.97
N ILE A 52 3.79 -32.49 -0.28
CA ILE A 52 4.63 -31.36 -0.69
C ILE A 52 4.22 -30.10 0.09
N GLU A 53 2.92 -29.85 0.20
CA GLU A 53 2.40 -28.70 0.94
C GLU A 53 2.68 -28.80 2.44
N ASP A 54 2.49 -29.98 3.05
CA ASP A 54 2.79 -30.22 4.47
C ASP A 54 4.28 -29.98 4.77
N GLN A 55 5.19 -30.43 3.89
CA GLN A 55 6.61 -30.13 4.03
C GLN A 55 6.88 -28.63 3.92
N ARG A 56 6.29 -27.95 2.92
CA ARG A 56 6.41 -26.49 2.77
C ARG A 56 5.95 -25.76 4.02
N VAL A 57 4.81 -26.16 4.59
CA VAL A 57 4.26 -25.59 5.83
C VAL A 57 5.18 -25.86 7.01
N SER A 58 5.74 -27.06 7.16
CA SER A 58 6.64 -27.38 8.26
C SER A 58 7.90 -26.49 8.30
N PHE A 59 8.42 -26.09 7.14
CA PHE A 59 9.54 -25.14 7.05
C PHE A 59 9.09 -23.68 7.23
N THR A 60 7.98 -23.29 6.61
CA THR A 60 7.56 -21.88 6.55
C THR A 60 6.81 -21.40 7.79
N ALA A 61 6.08 -22.26 8.48
CA ALA A 61 5.32 -21.92 9.69
C ALA A 61 6.20 -21.36 10.84
N PRO A 62 7.30 -22.03 11.26
CA PRO A 62 8.13 -21.51 12.35
C PRO A 62 8.83 -20.19 11.96
N LEU A 63 9.22 -20.03 10.69
CA LEU A 63 9.80 -18.78 10.18
C LEU A 63 8.77 -17.65 10.19
N THR A 64 7.54 -17.93 9.75
CA THR A 64 6.45 -16.95 9.76
C THR A 64 6.10 -16.52 11.19
N LEU A 65 6.05 -17.48 12.11
CA LEU A 65 5.85 -17.20 13.54
C LEU A 65 7.00 -16.36 14.12
N SER A 66 8.25 -16.71 13.80
CA SER A 66 9.42 -15.94 14.25
C SER A 66 9.40 -14.52 13.72
N MET A 67 9.11 -14.34 12.42
CA MET A 67 8.95 -13.04 11.78
C MET A 67 7.85 -12.21 12.45
N LYS A 68 6.71 -12.83 12.76
CA LYS A 68 5.61 -12.17 13.48
C LYS A 68 6.04 -11.70 14.86
N ASN A 69 6.75 -12.55 15.61
CA ASN A 69 7.23 -12.23 16.96
C ASN A 69 8.30 -11.13 16.94
N ILE A 70 9.24 -11.19 15.99
CA ILE A 70 10.25 -10.14 15.79
C ILE A 70 9.58 -8.81 15.48
N ASN A 71 8.65 -8.80 14.52
CA ASN A 71 7.89 -7.58 14.16
C ASN A 71 7.09 -7.05 15.36
N ALA A 72 6.45 -7.93 16.12
CA ALA A 72 5.72 -7.53 17.33
C ALA A 72 6.66 -6.93 18.38
N PHE A 73 7.82 -7.53 18.61
CA PHE A 73 8.83 -7.02 19.54
C PHE A 73 9.31 -5.63 19.13
N PHE A 74 9.69 -5.43 17.86
CA PHE A 74 10.16 -4.13 17.39
C PHE A 74 9.05 -3.06 17.38
N LYS A 75 7.79 -3.45 17.14
CA LYS A 75 6.65 -2.53 17.25
C LYS A 75 6.51 -1.90 18.63
N THR A 76 6.86 -2.61 19.71
CA THR A 76 6.81 -2.04 21.06
C THR A 76 7.70 -0.82 21.24
N PHE A 77 8.78 -0.71 20.45
CA PHE A 77 9.69 0.44 20.46
C PHE A 77 9.40 1.42 19.32
N SER A 78 9.07 0.93 18.13
CA SER A 78 8.87 1.79 16.97
C SER A 78 7.58 2.62 17.09
N GLU A 79 6.48 2.06 17.59
CA GLU A 79 5.19 2.75 17.67
C GLU A 79 5.25 4.01 18.56
N PRO A 80 5.79 3.98 19.80
CA PRO A 80 5.90 5.19 20.62
C PRO A 80 6.82 6.25 20.00
N ILE A 81 7.92 5.83 19.35
CA ILE A 81 8.86 6.74 18.69
C ILE A 81 8.20 7.40 17.47
N GLU A 82 7.46 6.63 16.67
CA GLU A 82 6.71 7.15 15.52
C GLU A 82 5.60 8.12 15.97
N GLN A 83 4.90 7.80 17.06
CA GLN A 83 3.91 8.67 17.66
C GLN A 83 4.56 9.99 18.14
N ALA A 84 5.64 9.91 18.93
CA ALA A 84 6.35 11.08 19.42
C ALA A 84 6.90 11.94 18.25
N ASN A 85 7.44 11.31 17.21
CA ASN A 85 7.88 12.00 16.00
C ASN A 85 6.74 12.72 15.28
N ARG A 86 5.57 12.08 15.17
CA ARG A 86 4.37 12.68 14.57
C ARG A 86 3.91 13.89 15.38
N GLU A 87 3.78 13.73 16.69
CA GLU A 87 3.37 14.81 17.60
C GLU A 87 4.35 15.99 17.55
N LEU A 88 5.66 15.73 17.52
CA LEU A 88 6.66 16.78 17.42
C LEU A 88 6.60 17.51 16.08
N ARG A 89 6.44 16.78 14.96
CA ARG A 89 6.24 17.37 13.63
C ARG A 89 5.00 18.26 13.58
N ASP A 90 3.90 17.80 14.18
CA ASP A 90 2.65 18.57 14.23
C ASP A 90 2.78 19.85 15.07
N LYS A 91 3.46 19.78 16.22
CA LYS A 91 3.76 20.95 17.06
C LYS A 91 4.65 21.96 16.32
N LEU A 92 5.70 21.49 15.65
CA LEU A 92 6.57 22.35 14.84
C LEU A 92 5.81 22.99 13.67
N ALA A 93 4.95 22.24 13.00
CA ALA A 93 4.12 22.76 11.92
C ALA A 93 3.07 23.79 12.41
N LYS A 94 2.47 23.59 13.59
CA LYS A 94 1.56 24.56 14.23
C LYS A 94 2.30 25.84 14.58
N HIS A 95 3.43 25.74 15.28
CA HIS A 95 4.21 26.90 15.68
C HIS A 95 4.67 27.73 14.47
N ARG A 96 5.09 27.06 13.39
CA ARG A 96 5.44 27.77 12.14
C ARG A 96 4.25 28.51 11.53
N ARG A 97 3.05 27.89 11.51
CA ARG A 97 1.83 28.56 11.02
C ARG A 97 1.47 29.78 11.87
N GLU A 98 1.63 29.70 13.19
CA GLU A 98 1.40 30.83 14.10
C GLU A 98 2.41 31.97 13.85
N LEU A 99 3.68 31.64 13.65
CA LEU A 99 4.71 32.63 13.28
C LEU A 99 4.41 33.28 11.93
N GLU A 100 4.00 32.50 10.92
CA GLU A 100 3.58 33.04 9.62
C GLU A 100 2.36 33.94 9.75
N TYR A 101 1.37 33.56 10.56
CA TYR A 101 0.16 34.35 10.81
C TYR A 101 0.47 35.70 11.48
N LYS A 102 1.27 35.72 12.55
CA LYS A 102 1.69 36.97 13.22
C LYS A 102 2.45 37.90 12.28
N ARG A 103 3.29 37.34 11.41
CA ARG A 103 4.06 38.13 10.43
C ARG A 103 3.15 38.77 9.38
N LEU A 104 2.13 38.05 8.92
CA LEU A 104 1.12 38.61 8.04
C LEU A 104 0.34 39.75 8.73
N GLU A 105 -0.05 39.59 10.01
CA GLU A 105 -0.72 40.65 10.76
C GLU A 105 0.16 41.91 10.92
N GLU A 106 1.45 41.75 11.25
CA GLU A 106 2.39 42.86 11.36
C GLU A 106 2.59 43.55 10.00
N GLN A 107 2.70 42.80 8.91
CA GLN A 107 2.78 43.34 7.55
C GLN A 107 1.53 44.14 7.18
N MET A 108 0.34 43.62 7.48
CA MET A 108 -0.93 44.32 7.24
C MET A 108 -1.02 45.63 8.02
N LYS A 109 -0.57 45.66 9.28
CA LYS A 109 -0.54 46.88 10.10
C LYS A 109 0.43 47.93 9.55
N VAL A 110 1.63 47.50 9.17
CA VAL A 110 2.63 48.39 8.56
C VAL A 110 2.12 48.92 7.21
N GLU A 111 1.45 48.08 6.42
CA GLU A 111 0.86 48.51 5.15
C GLU A 111 -0.31 49.49 5.34
N GLU A 112 -1.16 49.28 6.34
CA GLU A 112 -2.25 50.21 6.66
C GLU A 112 -1.71 51.56 7.14
N GLU A 113 -0.71 51.57 8.02
CA GLU A 113 -0.06 52.81 8.47
C GLU A 113 0.64 53.52 7.32
N ASN A 114 1.34 52.78 6.46
CA ASN A 114 1.93 53.31 5.23
C ASN A 114 0.88 53.93 4.29
N LYS A 115 -0.30 53.31 4.15
CA LYS A 115 -1.41 53.89 3.36
C LYS A 115 -1.96 55.17 3.98
N ARG A 116 -2.04 55.25 5.32
CA ARG A 116 -2.46 56.48 6.01
C ARG A 116 -1.43 57.61 5.84
N LEU A 117 -0.15 57.32 6.05
CA LEU A 117 0.93 58.27 5.86
C LEU A 117 1.05 58.73 4.40
N ALA A 118 0.85 57.85 3.43
CA ALA A 118 0.83 58.20 2.02
C ALA A 118 -0.30 59.19 1.68
N LYS A 119 -1.51 58.98 2.20
CA LYS A 119 -2.62 59.94 2.03
C LYS A 119 -2.32 61.30 2.66
N ILE A 120 -1.74 61.31 3.87
CA ILE A 120 -1.37 62.56 4.53
C ILE A 120 -0.28 63.29 3.74
N ALA A 121 0.75 62.59 3.26
CA ALA A 121 1.80 63.18 2.42
C ALA A 121 1.26 63.76 1.10
N GLU A 122 0.26 63.09 0.50
CA GLU A 122 -0.44 63.57 -0.70
C GLU A 122 -1.27 64.83 -0.42
N GLU A 123 -1.88 64.94 0.77
CA GLU A 123 -2.65 66.12 1.21
C GLU A 123 -1.75 67.30 1.66
N THR A 124 -0.61 67.05 2.31
CA THR A 124 0.27 68.12 2.85
C THR A 124 1.50 68.43 2.00
N ASN A 125 1.71 67.73 0.88
CA ASN A 125 2.82 67.92 -0.05
C ASN A 125 4.21 67.94 0.62
N THR A 126 4.37 67.15 1.69
CA THR A 126 5.61 67.02 2.48
C THR A 126 6.14 65.58 2.40
N PRO A 127 7.46 65.38 2.24
CA PRO A 127 8.02 64.03 2.16
C PRO A 127 8.03 63.34 3.53
N ILE A 128 7.20 62.30 3.69
CA ILE A 128 7.13 61.46 4.88
C ILE A 128 7.90 60.15 4.61
N ILE A 129 8.75 59.72 5.56
CA ILE A 129 9.54 58.49 5.47
C ILE A 129 8.62 57.30 5.80
N MET A 130 8.33 56.45 4.80
CA MET A 130 7.55 55.22 4.99
C MET A 130 8.43 54.12 5.59
N PRO A 131 8.06 53.50 6.73
CA PRO A 131 8.76 52.35 7.26
C PRO A 131 8.70 51.14 6.30
N ALA A 132 9.87 50.52 6.05
CA ALA A 132 10.02 49.40 5.14
C ALA A 132 9.43 48.09 5.72
N PRO A 133 8.85 47.19 4.90
CA PRO A 133 8.35 45.90 5.35
C PRO A 133 9.51 45.02 5.84
N ILE A 134 9.40 44.49 7.06
CA ILE A 134 10.37 43.53 7.60
C ILE A 134 10.09 42.17 6.94
N VAL A 135 10.99 41.71 6.06
CA VAL A 135 10.94 40.36 5.48
C VAL A 135 12.06 39.49 6.09
N PRO A 136 11.85 38.85 7.25
CA PRO A 136 12.81 37.89 7.76
C PRO A 136 12.92 36.68 6.82
N ASP A 137 14.15 36.32 6.44
CA ASP A 137 14.40 35.15 5.60
C ASP A 137 13.91 33.88 6.32
N LEU A 138 12.91 33.20 5.76
CA LEU A 138 12.54 31.87 6.23
C LEU A 138 13.60 30.93 5.68
N ASN A 139 14.73 30.85 6.38
CA ASN A 139 15.68 29.76 6.20
C ASN A 139 14.86 28.46 6.14
N LYS A 140 14.89 27.80 4.98
CA LYS A 140 14.11 26.57 4.67
C LYS A 140 14.42 25.40 5.61
N THR A 141 15.40 25.60 6.50
CA THR A 141 16.00 24.59 7.36
C THR A 141 15.86 25.03 8.81
N ILE A 142 15.13 24.24 9.60
CA ILE A 142 15.14 24.34 11.07
C ILE A 142 16.11 23.26 11.54
N GLY A 143 17.34 23.65 11.87
CA GLY A 143 18.41 22.69 12.20
C GLY A 143 18.72 21.75 11.02
N ALA A 144 18.47 20.45 11.19
CA ALA A 144 18.62 19.43 10.14
C ALA A 144 17.31 19.09 9.39
N VAL A 145 16.19 19.70 9.77
CA VAL A 145 14.86 19.38 9.21
C VAL A 145 14.48 20.40 8.13
N THR A 146 14.28 19.91 6.90
CA THR A 146 13.76 20.71 5.78
C THR A 146 12.24 20.63 5.75
N VAL A 147 11.56 21.77 5.73
CA VAL A 147 10.10 21.81 5.66
C VAL A 147 9.66 22.10 4.21
N LYS A 148 8.97 21.14 3.58
CA LYS A 148 8.39 21.27 2.22
C LYS A 148 6.88 21.43 2.30
N LYS A 149 6.30 22.27 1.43
CA LYS A 149 4.86 22.32 1.21
C LYS A 149 4.47 21.14 0.32
N VAL A 150 3.59 20.27 0.81
CA VAL A 150 3.04 19.12 0.07
C VAL A 150 1.57 19.39 -0.18
N TRP A 151 1.14 19.28 -1.44
CA TRP A 151 -0.27 19.38 -1.80
C TRP A 151 -0.96 18.05 -1.48
N THR A 152 -1.98 18.11 -0.64
CA THR A 152 -2.90 17.00 -0.36
C THR A 152 -4.27 17.37 -0.93
N PHE A 153 -5.00 16.39 -1.46
CA PHE A 153 -6.35 16.58 -1.97
C PHE A 153 -7.34 15.73 -1.17
N GLU A 154 -8.56 16.23 -1.04
CA GLU A 154 -9.70 15.52 -0.47
C GLU A 154 -10.77 15.42 -1.57
N ILE A 155 -11.25 14.21 -1.83
CA ILE A 155 -12.28 13.97 -2.84
C ILE A 155 -13.63 14.32 -2.23
N LYS A 156 -14.15 15.51 -2.58
CA LYS A 156 -15.49 15.95 -2.15
C LYS A 156 -16.61 15.27 -2.93
N ASP A 157 -16.36 14.92 -4.19
CA ASP A 157 -17.36 14.31 -5.09
C ASP A 157 -16.64 13.44 -6.13
N GLN A 158 -16.93 12.14 -6.13
CA GLN A 158 -16.30 11.15 -7.01
C GLN A 158 -16.81 11.24 -8.46
N THR A 159 -18.02 11.77 -8.68
CA THR A 159 -18.66 11.80 -10.00
C THR A 159 -18.10 12.86 -10.94
N LYS A 160 -17.37 13.84 -10.38
CA LYS A 160 -16.71 14.92 -11.13
C LYS A 160 -15.24 14.61 -11.44
N ILE A 161 -14.72 13.48 -10.97
CA ILE A 161 -13.35 13.06 -11.25
C ILE A 161 -13.31 12.47 -12.67
N PRO A 162 -12.44 12.96 -13.57
CA PRO A 162 -12.27 12.38 -14.89
C PRO A 162 -11.96 10.88 -14.80
N GLN A 163 -12.53 10.09 -15.72
CA GLN A 163 -12.38 8.63 -15.74
C GLN A 163 -10.91 8.17 -15.84
N GLU A 164 -10.02 9.03 -16.34
CA GLU A 164 -8.56 8.80 -16.38
C GLU A 164 -7.93 8.61 -14.99
N TYR A 165 -8.53 9.18 -13.94
CA TYR A 165 -8.05 9.06 -12.55
C TYR A 165 -8.86 8.05 -11.73
N LEU A 166 -9.82 7.35 -12.34
CA LEU A 166 -10.69 6.39 -11.69
C LEU A 166 -10.24 4.96 -12.01
N VAL A 167 -9.51 4.32 -11.09
CA VAL A 167 -9.15 2.90 -11.23
C VAL A 167 -10.30 2.04 -10.68
N VAL A 168 -10.81 1.13 -11.50
CA VAL A 168 -11.88 0.20 -11.11
C VAL A 168 -11.34 -0.84 -10.15
N ASP A 169 -12.02 -1.02 -9.02
CA ASP A 169 -11.69 -2.03 -8.02
C ASP A 169 -12.11 -3.44 -8.49
N GLU A 170 -11.15 -4.18 -9.06
CA GLU A 170 -11.36 -5.55 -9.53
C GLU A 170 -11.83 -6.50 -8.43
N VAL A 171 -11.48 -6.26 -7.17
CA VAL A 171 -11.85 -7.13 -6.04
C VAL A 171 -13.36 -7.06 -5.83
N LYS A 172 -13.93 -5.87 -5.90
CA LYS A 172 -15.39 -5.67 -5.81
C LYS A 172 -16.13 -6.24 -7.01
N VAL A 173 -15.58 -6.10 -8.22
CA VAL A 173 -16.16 -6.70 -9.43
C VAL A 173 -16.20 -8.22 -9.31
N ARG A 174 -15.11 -8.87 -8.91
CA ARG A 174 -15.07 -10.32 -8.68
C ARG A 174 -16.01 -10.76 -7.55
N ALA A 175 -16.14 -9.97 -6.49
CA ALA A 175 -17.10 -10.23 -5.41
C ALA A 175 -18.56 -10.16 -5.91
N ALA A 176 -18.90 -9.20 -6.75
CA ALA A 176 -20.24 -9.09 -7.36
C ALA A 176 -20.54 -10.25 -8.32
N ILE A 177 -19.55 -10.69 -9.11
CA ILE A 177 -19.66 -11.87 -9.97
C ILE A 177 -19.92 -13.13 -9.13
N ARG A 178 -19.21 -13.31 -8.01
CA ARG A 178 -19.44 -14.41 -7.06
C ARG A 178 -20.82 -14.35 -6.39
N ALA A 179 -21.33 -13.15 -6.13
CA ALA A 179 -22.67 -12.93 -5.56
C ALA A 179 -23.81 -13.16 -6.57
N GLY A 180 -23.50 -13.50 -7.83
CA GLY A 180 -24.49 -13.87 -8.85
C GLY A 180 -24.85 -12.75 -9.82
N VAL A 181 -24.17 -11.59 -9.76
CA VAL A 181 -24.35 -10.53 -10.76
C VAL A 181 -23.60 -10.92 -12.03
N ARG A 182 -24.34 -11.47 -13.01
CA ARG A 182 -23.81 -11.93 -14.31
C ARG A 182 -23.87 -10.87 -15.41
N ALA A 183 -24.32 -9.66 -15.08
CA ALA A 183 -24.34 -8.53 -15.99
C ALA A 183 -23.83 -7.28 -15.24
N ILE A 184 -22.61 -6.87 -15.55
CA ILE A 184 -22.02 -5.60 -15.11
C ILE A 184 -21.78 -4.79 -16.37
N ALA A 185 -22.33 -3.58 -16.46
CA ALA A 185 -22.14 -2.72 -17.62
C ALA A 185 -20.63 -2.50 -17.86
N GLY A 186 -20.11 -2.94 -19.01
CA GLY A 186 -18.70 -2.83 -19.38
C GLY A 186 -17.80 -4.02 -19.03
N VAL A 187 -18.32 -5.11 -18.44
CA VAL A 187 -17.54 -6.34 -18.15
C VAL A 187 -18.19 -7.57 -18.78
N THR A 188 -17.43 -8.29 -19.60
CA THR A 188 -17.86 -9.59 -20.18
C THR A 188 -17.45 -10.72 -19.26
N ILE A 189 -18.42 -11.51 -18.78
CA ILE A 189 -18.21 -12.66 -17.88
C ILE A 189 -18.33 -13.95 -18.69
N PHE A 190 -17.36 -14.86 -18.58
CA PHE A 190 -17.36 -16.16 -19.27
C PHE A 190 -17.15 -17.31 -18.27
N GLN A 191 -17.74 -18.48 -18.57
CA GLN A 191 -17.64 -19.69 -17.77
C GLN A 191 -16.74 -20.70 -18.49
N LYS A 192 -15.73 -21.22 -17.80
CA LYS A 192 -14.81 -22.25 -18.29
C LYS A 192 -15.01 -23.50 -17.44
N ASP A 193 -15.26 -24.65 -18.06
CA ASP A 193 -15.34 -25.92 -17.34
C ASP A 193 -13.93 -26.33 -16.90
N GLU A 194 -13.75 -26.42 -15.59
CA GLU A 194 -12.50 -26.78 -14.93
C GLU A 194 -12.79 -27.94 -13.98
N VAL A 195 -12.08 -29.06 -14.16
CA VAL A 195 -12.13 -30.20 -13.22
C VAL A 195 -11.33 -29.79 -11.98
N SER A 196 -12.04 -29.36 -10.95
CA SER A 196 -11.45 -28.95 -9.66
C SER A 196 -11.36 -30.13 -8.70
N LEU A 197 -10.24 -30.21 -7.97
CA LEU A 197 -9.94 -31.11 -6.86
C LEU A 197 -9.85 -30.30 -5.56
#